data_AF-A0A1E1IWA9-F1
#
_entry.id   AF-A0A1E1IWA9-F1
#
_cell.length_a   1.000
_cell.length_b   1.000
_cell.length_c   1.000
_cell.angle_alpha   90.00
_cell.angle_beta   90.00
_cell.angle_gamma   90.00
#
_symmetry.space_group_name_H-M   'P 1'
#
loop_
_entity.id
_entity.type
_entity.pdbx_description
1 polymer ?
#
loop_
_entity_poly.entity_id
_entity_poly.type
_entity_poly.pdbx_seq_one_letter_code
_entity_poly.pdbx_strand_id
1 'polypeptide(L)' 'MNLSIKQESFRIETMMSSLRKECVNLCCRDLYRDAELTKDEVHCIDRCSWRYLHTNKIISNSLDRKIQGGGKKLM' A
#
# COMPACT_ATOMS: atom_id res chain seq x y z
N MET A 1 -21.01 -15.61 -6.37
CA MET A 1 -20.04 -14.72 -5.68
C MET A 1 -20.06 -13.37 -6.38
N ASN A 2 -20.26 -12.27 -5.65
CA ASN A 2 -20.46 -10.93 -6.26
C ASN A 2 -19.14 -10.42 -6.88
N LEU A 3 -19.18 -10.02 -8.16
CA LEU A 3 -17.99 -9.58 -8.92
C LEU A 3 -17.34 -8.33 -8.31
N SER A 4 -18.14 -7.38 -7.82
CA SER A 4 -17.65 -6.15 -7.19
C SER A 4 -16.87 -6.46 -5.91
N ILE A 5 -17.40 -7.37 -5.08
CA ILE A 5 -16.70 -7.81 -3.85
C ILE A 5 -15.36 -8.45 -4.21
N LYS A 6 -15.33 -9.31 -5.25
CA LYS A 6 -14.10 -9.96 -5.69
C LYS A 6 -13.05 -8.96 -6.18
N GLN A 7 -13.47 -7.91 -6.88
CA GLN A 7 -12.58 -6.87 -7.38
C GLN A 7 -11.97 -6.04 -6.25
N GLU A 8 -12.77 -5.65 -5.25
CA GLU A 8 -12.27 -4.93 -4.08
C GLU A 8 -11.34 -5.80 -3.22
N SER A 9 -11.67 -7.08 -3.05
CA SER A 9 -10.77 -8.05 -2.38
C SER A 9 -9.41 -8.13 -3.08
N PHE A 10 -9.40 -8.29 -4.41
CA PHE A 10 -8.17 -8.36 -5.19
C PHE A 10 -7.33 -7.07 -5.09
N ARG A 11 -8.00 -5.91 -5.07
CA ARG A 11 -7.32 -4.61 -4.88
C ARG A 11 -6.64 -4.52 -3.53
N ILE A 12 -7.33 -4.95 -2.45
CA ILE A 12 -6.76 -4.98 -1.10
C ILE A 12 -5.58 -5.96 -1.03
N GLU A 13 -5.72 -7.16 -1.58
CA GLU A 13 -4.65 -8.16 -1.62
C GLU A 13 -3.40 -7.65 -2.33
N THR A 14 -3.58 -7.01 -3.49
CA THR A 14 -2.48 -6.42 -4.26
C THR A 14 -1.78 -5.31 -3.46
N MET A 15 -2.55 -4.42 -2.83
CA MET A 15 -2.02 -3.36 -1.97
C MET A 15 -1.23 -3.93 -0.78
N MET A 16 -1.74 -4.96 -0.11
CA MET A 16 -1.06 -5.61 1.02
C MET A 16 0.21 -6.33 0.59
N SER A 17 0.19 -6.99 -0.58
CA SER A 17 1.37 -7.65 -1.13
C SER A 17 2.48 -6.66 -1.43
N SER A 18 2.16 -5.52 -2.05
CA SER A 18 3.13 -4.45 -2.32
C SER A 18 3.63 -3.79 -1.04
N LEU A 19 2.76 -3.50 -0.07
CA LEU A 19 3.14 -2.93 1.23
C LEU A 19 4.16 -3.82 1.93
N ARG A 20 3.89 -5.14 2.02
CA ARG A 20 4.84 -6.08 2.64
C ARG A 20 6.19 -6.06 1.96
N LYS A 21 6.23 -6.14 0.62
CA LYS A 21 7.49 -6.15 -0.14
C LYS A 21 8.30 -4.88 0.11
N GLU A 22 7.67 -3.72 -0.01
CA GLU A 22 8.34 -2.44 0.18
C GLU A 22 8.88 -2.28 1.60
N CYS A 23 8.06 -2.57 2.62
CA CYS A 23 8.49 -2.39 4.01
C CYS A 23 9.54 -3.40 4.44
N VAL A 24 9.47 -4.65 3.97
CA VAL A 24 10.53 -5.64 4.24
C VAL A 24 11.83 -5.24 3.54
N ASN A 25 11.79 -4.84 2.27
CA ASN A 25 12.98 -4.40 1.55
C ASN A 25 13.64 -3.16 2.20
N LEU A 26 12.83 -2.24 2.72
CA LEU A 26 13.32 -1.03 3.36
C LEU A 26 13.93 -1.29 4.73
N CYS A 27 13.23 -2.07 5.55
CA CYS A 27 13.53 -2.19 6.98
C CYS A 27 14.42 -3.40 7.31
N CYS A 28 14.36 -4.47 6.53
CA CYS A 28 14.92 -5.77 6.90
C CYS A 28 16.00 -6.19 5.90
N ARG A 29 17.16 -5.55 5.98
CA ARG A 29 18.27 -5.76 5.03
C ARG A 29 18.99 -7.09 5.21
N ASP A 30 19.03 -7.60 6.45
CA ASP A 30 19.86 -8.75 6.85
C ASP A 30 19.04 -9.89 7.50
N LEU A 31 17.82 -10.15 7.00
CA LEU A 31 16.94 -11.25 7.47
C LEU A 31 17.58 -12.65 7.42
N TYR A 32 18.70 -12.79 6.72
CA TYR A 32 19.42 -14.06 6.60
C TYR A 32 20.30 -14.38 7.82
N ARG A 33 20.59 -13.41 8.70
CA ARG A 33 21.43 -13.65 9.88
C ARG A 33 20.67 -14.18 11.07
N ASP A 34 19.49 -13.63 11.34
CA ASP A 34 18.67 -13.97 12.49
C ASP A 34 17.26 -14.34 12.03
N ALA A 35 16.72 -15.43 12.55
CA ALA A 35 15.37 -15.91 12.21
C ALA A 35 14.23 -15.03 12.77
N GLU A 36 14.58 -13.99 13.54
CA GLU A 36 13.65 -13.09 14.20
C GLU A 36 13.92 -11.63 13.84
N LEU A 37 12.85 -10.83 13.82
CA LEU A 37 12.97 -9.38 13.63
C LEU A 37 13.50 -8.73 14.90
N THR A 38 14.49 -7.87 14.75
CA THR A 38 14.94 -7.00 15.83
C THR A 38 13.87 -5.97 16.19
N LYS A 39 13.94 -5.44 17.41
CA LYS A 39 13.03 -4.37 17.88
C LYS A 39 13.02 -3.15 16.95
N ASP A 40 14.16 -2.80 16.39
CA ASP A 40 14.30 -1.66 15.48
C ASP A 40 13.65 -1.94 14.12
N GLU A 41 13.77 -3.16 13.60
CA GLU A 41 13.08 -3.59 12.38
C GLU A 41 11.57 -3.58 12.56
N VAL A 42 11.05 -4.08 13.70
CA VAL A 42 9.62 -4.02 14.02
C VAL A 42 9.11 -2.57 14.03
N HIS A 43 9.81 -1.67 14.73
CA HIS A 43 9.47 -0.25 14.74
C HIS A 43 9.61 0.43 13.36
N CYS A 44 10.52 -0.05 12.52
CA CYS A 44 10.65 0.44 11.15
C CYS A 44 9.46 -0.01 10.29
N ILE A 45 9.07 -1.28 10.36
CA ILE A 45 7.95 -1.85 9.61
C ILE A 45 6.64 -1.14 9.98
N ASP A 46 6.39 -0.89 11.27
CA ASP A 46 5.20 -0.15 11.73
C ASP A 46 5.12 1.24 11.09
N ARG A 47 6.19 2.02 11.20
CA ARG A 47 6.28 3.36 10.59
C ARG A 47 6.17 3.32 9.07
N CYS A 48 6.79 2.34 8.42
CA CYS A 48 6.71 2.16 6.97
C CYS A 48 5.26 1.87 6.54
N SER A 49 4.59 0.93 7.21
CA SER A 49 3.23 0.52 6.90
C SER A 49 2.26 1.70 7.02
N TRP A 50 2.39 2.49 8.08
CA TRP A 50 1.59 3.70 8.27
C TRP A 50 1.79 4.72 7.15
N ARG A 51 3.06 5.01 6.80
CA ARG A 51 3.38 5.96 5.72
C ARG A 51 2.91 5.49 4.35
N TYR A 52 3.04 4.19 4.08
CA TYR A 52 2.60 3.59 2.82
C TYR A 52 1.08 3.74 2.65
N LEU A 53 0.30 3.35 3.66
CA LEU A 53 -1.16 3.45 3.61
C LEU A 53 -1.64 4.90 3.56
N HIS A 54 -0.99 5.80 4.30
CA HIS A 54 -1.29 7.22 4.24
C HIS A 54 -1.05 7.79 2.84
N THR A 55 0.10 7.48 2.24
CA THR A 55 0.43 7.88 0.87
C THR A 55 -0.56 7.29 -0.14
N ASN A 56 -0.90 6.00 -0.02
CA ASN A 56 -1.87 5.35 -0.89
C ASN A 56 -3.26 6.03 -0.84
N LYS A 57 -3.69 6.46 0.35
CA LYS A 57 -4.93 7.26 0.52
C LYS A 57 -4.84 8.62 -0.18
N ILE A 58 -3.73 9.34 -0.04
CA ILE A 58 -3.52 10.64 -0.70
C ILE A 58 -3.57 10.48 -2.23
N ILE A 59 -2.88 9.46 -2.76
CA ILE A 59 -2.85 9.18 -4.20
C ILE A 59 -4.25 8.82 -4.71
N SER A 60 -4.95 7.91 -4.02
CA SER A 60 -6.31 7.49 -4.39
C SER A 60 -7.25 8.69 -4.46
N ASN A 61 -7.27 9.53 -3.42
CA ASN A 61 -8.07 10.75 -3.38
C ASN A 61 -7.74 11.73 -4.51
N SER A 62 -6.46 11.81 -4.91
CA SER A 62 -6.01 12.68 -5.99
C SER A 62 -6.43 12.18 -7.37
N LEU A 63 -6.42 10.85 -7.57
CA LEU A 63 -6.92 10.21 -8.80
C LEU A 63 -8.43 10.41 -8.94
N ASP A 64 -9.20 10.22 -7.87
CA ASP A 64 -10.65 10.42 -7.87
C ASP A 64 -11.04 11.87 -8.23
N ARG A 65 -10.29 12.86 -7.69
CA ARG A 65 -10.47 14.27 -8.04
C ARG A 65 -10.19 14.56 -9.52
N LYS A 66 -9.16 13.95 -10.10
CA LYS A 66 -8.85 14.11 -11.54
C LYS A 66 -9.92 13.49 -12.43
N ILE A 67 -10.46 12.33 -12.04
CA ILE A 67 -11.55 11.67 -12.79
C ILE A 67 -12.81 12.56 -12.82
N GLN A 68 -13.13 13.24 -11.72
CA GLN A 68 -14.27 14.16 -11.65
C GLN A 68 -14.04 15.46 -12.47
N GLY A 69 -12.79 15.89 -12.66
CA GLY A 69 -12.43 17.07 -13.45
C GLY A 69 -12.35 16.84 -14.96
N GLY A 70 -12.27 15.59 -15.43
CA GLY A 70 -12.11 15.23 -16.84
C GLY A 70 -13.40 15.24 -17.68
N GLY A 71 -14.57 15.36 -17.05
CA GLY A 71 -15.87 15.31 -17.74
C GLY A 71 -16.34 16.63 -18.39
N LYS A 72 -15.54 17.70 -18.34
CA LYS A 72 -15.94 19.06 -18.77
C LYS A 72 -15.26 19.54 -20.06
N LYS A 73 -14.98 18.62 -20.99
CA LYS A 73 -14.48 18.96 -22.33
C LYS A 73 -15.08 18.07 -23.42
N LEU A 74 -16.41 18.04 -23.48
CA LEU A 74 -17.17 17.64 -24.67
C LEU A 74 -18.47 18.47 -24.70
N MET A 75 -18.32 19.74 -25.04
CA MET A 75 -19.34 20.59 -25.69
C MET A 75 -18.61 21.44 -26.73
#